data_AF-A0A016UE38-F1
#
_entry.id   AF-A0A016UE38-F1
#
_cell.length_a   1.000
_cell.length_b   1.000
_cell.length_c   1.000
_cell.angle_alpha   90.00
_cell.angle_beta   90.00
_cell.angle_gamma   90.00
#
_symmetry.space_group_name_H-M   'P 1'
#
loop_
_entity.id
_entity.type
_entity.pdbx_description
1 polymer ?
#
loop_
_entity_poly.entity_id
_entity_poly.type
_entity_poly.pdbx_seq_one_letter_code
_entity_poly.pdbx_strand_id
1 'polypeptide(L)'
;MKFVIFLAACVAVSLGCSCLPFGTPKSLPRSKKLSRKFVTASNSAACGVWLEIGVEYLIGGSVDENGVLHCYPCGINQNWNDFSAKDEAALKTDQC
;
A
#
# COMPACT_ATOMS: atom_id res chain seq x y z
N MET A 1 12.87 -37.56 4.40
CA MET A 1 11.80 -37.36 3.39
C MET A 1 10.71 -36.38 3.86
N LYS A 2 10.36 -36.30 5.15
CA LYS A 2 9.35 -35.38 5.69
C LYS A 2 9.78 -33.89 5.77
N PHE A 3 11.10 -33.62 5.84
CA PHE A 3 11.66 -32.26 5.86
C PHE A 3 11.65 -31.54 4.49
N VAL A 4 11.60 -32.28 3.38
CA VAL A 4 11.61 -31.70 2.02
C VAL A 4 10.25 -31.08 1.67
N ILE A 5 9.16 -31.60 2.26
CA ILE A 5 7.79 -31.09 2.03
C ILE A 5 7.60 -29.70 2.65
N PHE A 6 8.20 -29.45 3.83
CA PHE A 6 8.10 -28.14 4.48
C PHE A 6 8.83 -27.03 3.71
N LEU A 7 9.95 -27.34 3.07
CA LEU A 7 10.69 -26.39 2.24
C LEU A 7 9.93 -26.02 0.96
N ALA A 8 9.21 -26.97 0.34
CA ALA A 8 8.44 -26.71 -0.87
C ALA A 8 7.26 -25.75 -0.63
N ALA A 9 6.63 -25.81 0.55
CA ALA A 9 5.53 -24.90 0.90
C ALA A 9 6.00 -23.44 1.09
N CYS A 10 7.21 -23.22 1.62
CA CYS A 10 7.76 -21.86 1.76
C CYS A 10 8.07 -21.20 0.41
N VAL A 11 8.52 -21.97 -0.59
CA VAL A 11 8.89 -21.41 -1.91
C VAL A 11 7.66 -21.05 -2.74
N ALA A 12 6.53 -21.74 -2.55
CA ALA A 12 5.29 -21.41 -3.26
C ALA A 12 4.62 -20.11 -2.76
N VAL A 13 4.79 -19.75 -1.48
CA VAL A 13 4.23 -18.50 -0.92
C VAL A 13 5.09 -17.29 -1.33
N SER A 14 6.40 -17.45 -1.48
CA SER A 14 7.28 -16.34 -1.89
C SER A 14 7.14 -15.97 -3.36
N LEU A 15 6.72 -16.88 -4.25
CA LEU A 15 6.38 -16.53 -5.63
C LEU A 15 4.95 -15.97 -5.81
N GLY A 16 4.06 -16.15 -4.83
CA GLY A 16 2.70 -15.60 -4.85
C GLY A 16 2.58 -14.14 -4.39
N CYS A 17 3.56 -13.64 -3.62
CA CYS A 17 3.61 -12.25 -3.17
C CYS A 17 4.40 -11.33 -4.10
N SER A 18 4.98 -11.85 -5.18
CA SER A 18 5.66 -11.07 -6.21
C SER A 18 4.63 -10.42 -7.12
N CYS A 19 4.02 -9.36 -6.61
CA CYS A 19 3.44 -8.28 -7.40
C CYS A 19 2.59 -8.79 -8.58
N LEU A 20 1.37 -9.25 -8.29
CA LEU A 20 0.31 -9.20 -9.30
C LEU A 20 0.41 -7.82 -9.97
N PRO A 21 0.50 -7.75 -11.31
CA PRO A 21 0.71 -6.50 -12.02
C PRO A 21 -0.35 -5.53 -11.52
N PHE A 22 0.12 -4.48 -10.84
CA PHE A 22 -0.71 -3.44 -10.26
C PHE A 22 -1.60 -2.95 -11.38
N GLY A 23 -2.87 -3.38 -11.36
CA GLY A 23 -3.88 -2.87 -12.25
C GLY A 23 -3.81 -1.36 -12.13
N THR A 24 -3.75 -0.70 -13.28
CA THR A 24 -3.61 0.75 -13.43
C THR A 24 -4.38 1.51 -12.34
N PRO A 25 -3.82 2.64 -11.83
CA PRO A 25 -4.55 3.47 -10.87
C PRO A 25 -5.92 3.77 -11.48
N LYS A 26 -6.95 3.17 -10.91
CA LYS A 26 -8.33 3.45 -11.28
C LYS A 26 -8.56 4.84 -10.73
N SER A 27 -8.39 5.85 -11.60
CA SER A 27 -8.60 7.23 -11.19
C SER A 27 -9.97 7.30 -10.56
N LEU A 28 -10.00 7.78 -9.31
CA LEU A 28 -11.26 8.07 -8.64
C LEU A 28 -12.05 8.93 -9.61
N PRO A 29 -13.32 8.60 -9.93
CA PRO A 29 -14.14 9.49 -10.71
C PRO A 29 -14.07 10.87 -10.04
N ARG A 30 -13.78 11.91 -10.84
CA ARG A 30 -13.43 13.29 -10.46
C ARG A 30 -14.37 13.96 -9.44
N SER A 31 -15.46 13.28 -9.06
CA SER A 31 -16.52 13.69 -8.14
C SER A 31 -16.59 12.91 -6.81
N LYS A 32 -15.77 11.86 -6.57
CA LYS A 32 -15.77 11.12 -5.29
C LYS A 32 -14.72 11.68 -4.34
N LYS A 33 -15.19 12.34 -3.27
CA LYS A 33 -14.36 12.87 -2.19
C LYS A 33 -13.68 11.71 -1.45
N LEU A 34 -12.37 11.82 -1.24
CA LEU A 34 -11.62 10.86 -0.43
C LEU A 34 -12.12 10.91 1.03
N SER A 35 -12.33 9.74 1.62
CA SER A 35 -12.70 9.62 3.02
C SER A 35 -11.57 10.11 3.93
N ARG A 36 -11.93 10.67 5.10
CA ARG A 36 -10.97 10.98 6.18
C ARG A 36 -10.51 9.73 6.94
N LYS A 37 -11.01 8.56 6.56
CA LYS A 37 -10.66 7.26 7.12
C LYS A 37 -9.95 6.45 6.05
N PHE A 38 -8.85 5.84 6.44
CA PHE A 38 -8.22 4.76 5.71
C PHE A 38 -8.31 3.48 6.53
N VAL A 39 -8.09 2.34 5.89
CA VAL A 39 -8.11 1.02 6.52
C VAL A 39 -6.86 0.25 6.11
N THR A 40 -6.42 -0.60 7.02
CA THR A 40 -5.28 -1.51 6.86
C THR A 40 -5.56 -2.75 7.72
N ALA A 41 -4.95 -3.88 7.38
CA ALA A 41 -5.06 -5.07 8.21
C ALA A 41 -4.42 -4.86 9.60
N SER A 42 -4.91 -5.59 10.60
CA SER A 42 -4.50 -5.41 12.01
C SER A 42 -3.12 -5.98 12.35
N ASN A 43 -2.49 -6.72 11.44
CA ASN A 43 -1.18 -7.31 11.69
C ASN A 43 -0.33 -7.37 10.40
N SER A 44 0.99 -7.44 10.57
CA SER A 44 1.94 -7.48 9.45
C SER A 44 1.76 -8.71 8.54
N ALA A 45 1.44 -9.88 9.11
CA ALA A 45 1.28 -11.13 8.36
C ALA A 45 0.08 -11.10 7.39
N ALA A 46 -0.91 -10.24 7.63
CA ALA A 46 -2.06 -10.00 6.77
C ALA A 46 -1.91 -8.72 5.93
N CYS A 47 -0.68 -8.25 5.70
CA CYS A 47 -0.39 -7.02 4.97
C CYS A 47 -0.94 -5.76 5.67
N GLY A 48 -0.77 -5.69 6.99
CA GLY A 48 -1.08 -4.52 7.80
C GLY A 48 0.11 -3.55 7.89
N VAL A 49 -0.15 -2.26 7.65
CA VAL A 49 0.79 -1.16 7.83
C VAL A 49 0.76 -0.66 9.28
N TRP A 50 1.95 -0.44 9.84
CA TRP A 50 2.14 0.15 11.17
C TRP A 50 2.52 1.63 10.99
N LEU A 51 1.75 2.53 11.59
CA LEU A 51 1.96 3.98 11.53
C LEU A 51 1.99 4.54 12.96
N GLU A 52 2.83 5.53 13.19
CA GLU A 52 2.89 6.23 14.46
C GLU A 52 1.87 7.36 14.52
N ILE A 53 1.19 7.50 15.66
CA ILE A 53 0.18 8.54 15.85
C ILE A 53 0.89 9.90 15.98
N GLY A 54 0.45 10.88 15.20
CA GLY A 54 0.99 12.24 15.21
C GLY A 54 2.15 12.47 14.23
N VAL A 55 2.51 11.47 13.44
CA VAL A 55 3.50 11.59 12.36
C VAL A 55 2.79 11.70 11.01
N GLU A 56 3.31 12.57 10.15
CA GLU A 56 2.80 12.74 8.79
C GLU A 56 3.45 11.73 7.84
N TYR A 57 2.63 11.06 7.04
CA TYR A 57 3.08 10.05 6.08
C TYR A 57 2.47 10.33 4.71
N LEU A 58 3.25 10.10 3.66
CA LEU A 58 2.74 9.87 2.32
C LEU A 58 2.24 8.43 2.24
N ILE A 59 0.93 8.27 2.05
CA ILE A 59 0.27 6.97 2.04
C ILE A 59 -0.39 6.75 0.67
N GLY A 60 -0.01 5.65 0.01
CA GLY A 60 -0.57 5.19 -1.24
C GLY A 60 -1.27 3.84 -1.05
N GLY A 61 -2.28 3.59 -1.87
CA GLY A 61 -3.07 2.37 -1.79
C GLY A 61 -4.17 2.32 -2.85
N SER A 62 -5.13 1.43 -2.66
CA SER A 62 -6.33 1.35 -3.50
C SER A 62 -7.50 2.06 -2.83
N VAL A 63 -8.29 2.80 -3.61
CA VAL A 63 -9.51 3.42 -3.10
C VAL A 63 -10.70 2.58 -3.53
N ASP A 64 -11.56 2.25 -2.56
CA ASP A 64 -12.79 1.51 -2.84
C ASP A 64 -13.91 2.40 -3.40
N GLU A 65 -15.05 1.78 -3.71
CA GLU A 65 -16.21 2.49 -4.25
C GLU A 65 -16.79 3.53 -3.29
N ASN A 66 -16.50 3.43 -1.98
CA ASN A 66 -16.95 4.34 -0.94
C ASN A 66 -15.95 5.49 -0.70
N GLY A 67 -14.84 5.54 -1.46
CA GLY A 67 -13.80 6.55 -1.27
C GLY A 67 -12.90 6.27 -0.06
N VAL A 68 -12.92 5.06 0.50
CA VAL A 68 -12.04 4.67 1.60
C VAL A 68 -10.73 4.15 1.01
N LEU A 69 -9.61 4.67 1.51
CA LEU A 69 -8.28 4.22 1.13
C LEU A 69 -7.94 2.92 1.88
N HIS A 70 -7.55 1.89 1.14
CA HIS A 70 -7.01 0.63 1.64
C HIS A 70 -5.50 0.63 1.43
N CYS A 71 -4.77 0.65 2.54
CA CYS A 71 -3.32 0.72 2.55
C CYS A 71 -2.74 -0.67 2.86
N TYR A 72 -1.56 -0.96 2.33
CA TYR A 72 -0.86 -2.23 2.51
C TYR A 72 0.66 -2.00 2.44
N PRO A 73 1.49 -2.84 3.09
CA PRO A 73 2.94 -2.66 3.15
C PRO A 73 3.64 -2.56 1.80
N CYS A 74 3.08 -3.19 0.76
CA CYS A 74 3.60 -3.14 -0.61
C CYS A 74 3.29 -1.81 -1.33
N GLY A 75 2.49 -0.93 -0.72
CA GLY A 75 2.20 0.41 -1.22
C GLY A 75 3.21 1.45 -0.74
N ILE A 76 2.91 2.72 -0.99
CA ILE A 76 3.71 3.84 -0.48
C ILE A 76 3.31 4.09 0.97
N ASN A 77 4.24 3.96 1.90
CA ASN A 77 4.04 4.27 3.32
C ASN A 77 5.32 4.93 3.84
N GLN A 78 5.56 6.16 3.38
CA GLN A 78 6.81 6.89 3.63
C GLN A 78 6.55 8.02 4.61
N ASN A 79 7.45 8.23 5.57
CA ASN A 79 7.40 9.38 6.46
C ASN A 79 7.58 10.65 5.62
N TRP A 80 6.76 11.66 5.86
CA TRP A 80 6.83 12.91 5.13
C TRP A 80 8.17 13.63 5.32
N ASN A 81 8.76 13.54 6.52
CA ASN A 81 10.05 14.16 6.82
C ASN A 81 11.22 13.49 6.09
N ASP A 82 11.08 12.22 5.74
CA ASP A 82 12.10 11.45 5.02
C ASP A 82 11.92 11.56 3.49
N PHE A 83 10.88 12.28 3.05
CA PHE A 83 10.53 12.40 1.66
C PHE A 83 11.41 13.42 0.94
N SER A 84 11.92 13.05 -0.24
CA SER A 84 12.83 13.93 -0.98
C SER A 84 12.06 15.12 -1.57
N ALA A 85 12.64 16.32 -1.52
CA ALA A 85 12.04 17.52 -2.11
C ALA A 85 11.77 17.37 -3.62
N LYS A 86 12.53 16.51 -4.31
CA LYS A 86 12.33 16.20 -5.72
C LYS A 86 11.04 15.40 -5.95
N ASP A 87 10.81 14.38 -5.13
CA ASP A 87 9.60 13.55 -5.24
C ASP A 87 8.37 14.33 -4.77
N GLU A 88 8.53 15.24 -3.78
CA GLU A 88 7.48 16.17 -3.37
C GLU A 88 7.07 17.12 -4.49
N ALA A 89 8.05 17.65 -5.23
CA ALA A 89 7.77 18.49 -6.38
C ALA A 89 7.04 17.71 -7.49
N ALA A 90 7.40 16.44 -7.71
CA ALA A 90 6.74 15.58 -8.68
C ALA A 90 5.25 15.33 -8.32
N LEU A 91 4.95 15.07 -7.04
CA LEU A 91 3.57 14.89 -6.57
C LEU A 91 2.69 16.13 -6.79
N LYS A 92 3.26 17.34 -6.74
CA LYS A 92 2.51 18.58 -7.00
C LYS A 92 2.13 18.73 -8.47
N THR A 93 2.91 18.11 -9.36
CA THR A 93 2.69 18.16 -10.81
C THR A 93 1.90 16.96 -11.34
N ASP A 94 1.82 15.87 -10.57
CA ASP A 94 1.05 14.69 -10.93
C ASP A 94 -0.46 14.99 -10.88
N GLN A 95 -1.07 14.99 -12.06
CA GLN A 95 -2.53 14.93 -12.20
C GLN A 95 -2.94 13.46 -12.35
N CYS A 96 -3.68 12.95 -11.37
CA CYS A 96 -4.39 11.67 -11.46
C CYS A 96 -5.58 11.72 -12.44
#